data_AF-S9UIJ0-F1
#
_entry.id   AF-S9UIJ0-F1
#
_cell.length_a   1.000
_cell.length_b   1.000
_cell.length_c   1.000
_cell.angle_alpha   90.00
_cell.angle_beta   90.00
_cell.angle_gamma   90.00
#
_symmetry.space_group_name_H-M   'P 1'
#
loop_
_entity.id
_entity.type
_entity.pdbx_description
1 polymer ?
#
loop_
_entity_poly.entity_id
_entity_poly.type
_entity_poly.pdbx_seq_one_letter_code
_entity_poly.pdbx_strand_id
1 'polypeptide(L)'
;MQSVLTQIHQANMKAMLLTRMNLILVVLDGIAMIMLIVTWAISVAKDGGNVLSRYAACIIAFVLLAITMVLSILVQKLQPRLSMFYAHQVMAILTLILMAISMGMNDVVVDLCNRKKQPTATACGSHVAELIAELLVCLTMAACYGSTQQRIVTFIDKGILDGIKGRSNGGMTQLP
;
A
#
# COMPACT_ATOMS: atom_id res chain seq x y z
N MET A 1 28.93 -2.74 -26.34
CA MET A 1 27.52 -2.85 -26.83
C MET A 1 26.74 -3.96 -26.11
N GLN A 2 27.32 -5.15 -25.88
CA GLN A 2 26.70 -6.24 -25.08
C GLN A 2 26.36 -5.85 -23.63
N SER A 3 27.20 -5.06 -22.94
CA SER A 3 26.96 -4.63 -21.55
C SER A 3 25.76 -3.69 -21.39
N VAL A 4 25.45 -2.89 -22.42
CA VAL A 4 24.29 -1.98 -22.42
C VAL A 4 23.00 -2.77 -22.66
N LEU A 5 23.05 -3.78 -23.53
CA LEU A 5 21.91 -4.66 -23.83
C LEU A 5 21.50 -5.50 -22.61
N THR A 6 22.46 -6.01 -21.83
CA THR A 6 22.19 -6.73 -20.58
C THR A 6 21.63 -5.82 -19.49
N GLN A 7 22.10 -4.58 -19.38
CA GLN A 7 21.54 -3.59 -18.45
C GLN A 7 20.08 -3.21 -18.79
N ILE A 8 19.77 -3.03 -20.07
CA ILE A 8 18.39 -2.77 -20.54
C ILE A 8 17.48 -3.96 -20.24
N HIS A 9 17.94 -5.19 -20.51
CA HIS A 9 17.17 -6.40 -20.23
C HIS A 9 16.89 -6.57 -18.72
N GLN A 10 17.88 -6.33 -17.87
CA GLN A 10 17.71 -6.35 -16.41
C GLN A 10 16.75 -5.27 -15.90
N ALA A 11 16.82 -4.05 -16.47
CA ALA A 11 15.90 -2.98 -16.11
C ALA A 11 14.44 -3.31 -16.50
N ASN A 12 14.23 -3.91 -17.67
CA ASN A 12 12.90 -4.35 -18.12
C ASN A 12 12.35 -5.51 -17.28
N MET A 13 13.19 -6.47 -16.91
CA MET A 13 12.83 -7.55 -15.98
C MET A 13 12.42 -6.99 -14.60
N LYS A 14 13.19 -6.06 -14.04
CA LYS A 14 12.85 -5.41 -12.76
C LYS A 14 11.53 -4.63 -12.85
N ALA A 15 11.32 -3.87 -13.93
CA ALA A 15 10.08 -3.13 -14.14
C ALA A 15 8.86 -4.06 -14.26
N MET A 16 9.01 -5.20 -14.95
CA MET A 16 7.96 -6.22 -15.05
C MET A 16 7.62 -6.84 -13.69
N LEU A 17 8.64 -7.22 -12.91
CA LEU A 17 8.46 -7.77 -11.56
C LEU A 17 7.76 -6.79 -10.63
N LEU A 18 8.21 -5.52 -10.63
CA LEU A 18 7.58 -4.46 -9.84
C LEU A 18 6.12 -4.21 -10.24
N THR A 19 5.79 -4.41 -11.51
CA THR A 19 4.42 -4.28 -12.02
C THR A 19 3.53 -5.43 -11.57
N ARG A 20 4.03 -6.67 -11.62
CA ARG A 20 3.32 -7.85 -11.14
C ARG A 20 3.13 -7.82 -9.62
N MET A 21 4.15 -7.40 -8.89
CA MET A 21 4.08 -7.24 -7.44
C MET A 21 3.02 -6.21 -7.04
N ASN A 22 2.99 -5.04 -7.69
CA ASN A 22 1.96 -4.03 -7.44
C ASN A 22 0.53 -4.57 -7.62
N LEU A 23 0.30 -5.39 -8.65
CA LEU A 23 -1.02 -5.99 -8.87
C LEU A 23 -1.39 -6.97 -7.75
N ILE A 24 -0.45 -7.81 -7.31
CA ILE A 24 -0.67 -8.73 -6.18
C ILE A 24 -0.99 -7.93 -4.91
N LEU A 25 -0.23 -6.86 -4.64
CA LEU A 25 -0.45 -6.02 -3.46
C LEU A 25 -1.86 -5.38 -3.47
N VAL A 26 -2.31 -4.85 -4.62
CA VAL A 26 -3.67 -4.31 -4.76
C VAL A 26 -4.75 -5.37 -4.50
N VAL A 27 -4.54 -6.62 -4.95
CA VAL A 27 -5.49 -7.70 -4.67
C VAL A 27 -5.53 -8.03 -3.18
N LEU A 28 -4.37 -8.09 -2.51
CA LEU A 28 -4.29 -8.32 -1.07
C LEU A 28 -4.95 -7.18 -0.27
N ASP A 29 -4.72 -5.93 -0.66
CA ASP A 29 -5.38 -4.76 -0.07
C ASP A 29 -6.91 -4.84 -0.22
N GLY A 30 -7.40 -5.31 -1.37
CA GLY A 30 -8.82 -5.54 -1.60
C GLY A 30 -9.42 -6.61 -0.68
N ILE A 31 -8.69 -7.71 -0.45
CA ILE A 31 -9.10 -8.76 0.51
C ILE A 31 -9.14 -8.18 1.93
N ALA A 32 -8.10 -7.44 2.33
CA ALA A 32 -8.05 -6.82 3.66
C ALA A 32 -9.17 -5.80 3.87
N MET A 33 -9.50 -5.00 2.85
CA MET A 33 -10.65 -4.09 2.90
C MET A 33 -11.97 -4.83 3.17
N ILE A 34 -12.21 -5.96 2.49
CA ILE A 34 -13.41 -6.77 2.72
C ILE A 34 -13.43 -7.31 4.15
N MET A 35 -12.29 -7.80 4.65
CA MET A 35 -12.16 -8.27 6.02
C MET A 35 -12.51 -7.16 7.03
N LEU A 36 -11.93 -5.96 6.88
CA LEU A 36 -12.22 -4.81 7.74
C LEU A 36 -13.70 -4.44 7.76
N ILE A 37 -14.36 -4.41 6.59
CA ILE A 37 -15.80 -4.12 6.51
C ILE A 37 -16.61 -5.16 7.30
N VAL A 38 -16.31 -6.45 7.10
CA VAL A 38 -17.04 -7.55 7.75
C VAL A 38 -16.81 -7.53 9.27
N THR A 39 -15.57 -7.34 9.72
CA THR A 39 -15.26 -7.32 11.15
C THR A 39 -15.89 -6.12 11.84
N TRP A 40 -15.89 -4.95 11.21
CA TRP A 40 -16.58 -3.77 11.74
C TRP A 40 -18.08 -3.95 11.81
N ALA A 41 -18.70 -4.55 10.79
CA ALA A 41 -20.12 -4.85 10.82
C ALA A 41 -20.49 -5.78 12.00
N ILE A 42 -19.66 -6.79 12.27
CA ILE A 42 -19.86 -7.71 13.40
C ILE A 42 -19.65 -6.99 14.74
N SER A 43 -18.59 -6.20 14.87
CA SER A 43 -18.29 -5.46 16.09
C SER A 43 -19.35 -4.40 16.39
N VAL A 44 -19.84 -3.66 15.40
CA VAL A 44 -20.97 -2.71 15.58
C VAL A 44 -22.23 -3.43 16.05
N ALA A 45 -22.53 -4.61 15.49
CA ALA A 45 -23.70 -5.39 15.86
C ALA A 45 -23.64 -5.98 17.28
N LYS A 46 -22.42 -6.29 17.78
CA LYS A 46 -22.23 -6.98 19.07
C LYS A 46 -21.80 -6.06 20.22
N ASP A 47 -20.93 -5.10 19.95
CA ASP A 47 -20.30 -4.26 20.96
C ASP A 47 -21.08 -2.96 21.22
N GLY A 48 -22.04 -2.64 20.35
CA GLY A 48 -22.86 -1.43 20.42
C GLY A 48 -22.10 -0.16 19.99
N GLY A 49 -22.85 0.92 19.73
CA GLY A 49 -22.32 2.17 19.14
C GLY A 49 -21.29 2.95 19.98
N ASN A 50 -20.99 2.52 21.22
CA ASN A 50 -20.01 3.20 22.10
C ASN A 50 -18.55 3.07 21.63
N VAL A 51 -18.30 2.37 20.54
CA VAL A 51 -16.97 2.22 19.91
C VAL A 51 -16.67 3.34 18.88
N LEU A 52 -17.58 4.32 18.72
CA LEU A 52 -17.53 5.33 17.65
C LEU A 52 -16.22 6.15 17.55
N SER A 53 -15.57 6.47 18.68
CA SER A 53 -14.31 7.24 18.67
C SER A 53 -13.11 6.42 18.17
N ARG A 54 -13.14 5.10 18.32
CA ARG A 54 -12.13 4.19 17.75
C ARG A 54 -12.27 4.06 16.24
N TYR A 55 -13.49 4.02 15.75
CA TYR A 55 -13.75 3.90 14.32
C TYR A 55 -13.31 5.13 13.51
N ALA A 56 -13.14 6.31 14.10
CA ALA A 56 -12.68 7.48 13.36
C ALA A 56 -11.30 7.25 12.70
N ALA A 57 -10.31 6.73 13.46
CA ALA A 57 -8.99 6.42 12.93
C ALA A 57 -9.06 5.30 11.88
N CYS A 58 -9.84 4.25 12.15
CA CYS A 58 -10.06 3.12 11.26
C CYS A 58 -10.68 3.55 9.92
N ILE A 59 -11.72 4.40 9.96
CA ILE A 59 -12.42 4.91 8.77
C ILE A 59 -11.48 5.78 7.93
N ILE A 60 -10.72 6.68 8.57
CA ILE A 60 -9.74 7.51 7.85
C ILE A 60 -8.67 6.62 7.20
N ALA A 61 -8.13 5.64 7.93
CA ALA A 61 -7.16 4.69 7.39
C ALA A 61 -7.71 3.92 6.19
N PHE A 62 -8.98 3.50 6.24
CA PHE A 62 -9.66 2.80 5.16
C PHE A 62 -9.90 3.67 3.93
N VAL A 63 -10.30 4.93 4.10
CA VAL A 63 -10.44 5.88 2.99
C VAL A 63 -9.08 6.11 2.33
N LEU A 64 -8.02 6.28 3.13
CA LEU A 64 -6.67 6.43 2.60
C LEU A 64 -6.21 5.17 1.86
N LEU A 65 -6.49 3.97 2.39
CA LEU A 65 -6.19 2.71 1.72
C LEU A 65 -6.86 2.62 0.34
N ALA A 66 -8.15 2.96 0.27
CA ALA A 66 -8.88 2.99 -1.00
C ALA A 66 -8.26 3.97 -2.01
N ILE A 67 -7.87 5.18 -1.56
CA ILE A 67 -7.18 6.16 -2.41
C ILE A 67 -5.82 5.62 -2.86
N THR A 68 -5.04 5.01 -1.95
CA THR A 68 -3.73 4.42 -2.25
C THR A 68 -3.86 3.29 -3.29
N MET A 69 -4.88 2.44 -3.19
CA MET A 69 -5.16 1.40 -4.19
C MET A 69 -5.48 2.00 -5.56
N VAL A 70 -6.31 3.05 -5.62
CA VAL A 70 -6.60 3.75 -6.89
C VAL A 70 -5.31 4.33 -7.47
N LEU A 71 -4.48 4.97 -6.65
CA LEU A 71 -3.18 5.48 -7.10
C LEU A 71 -2.26 4.35 -7.58
N SER A 72 -2.23 3.19 -6.93
CA SER A 72 -1.46 2.02 -7.38
C SER A 72 -1.86 1.56 -8.79
N ILE A 73 -3.17 1.61 -9.11
CA ILE A 73 -3.69 1.29 -10.44
C ILE A 73 -3.33 2.39 -11.45
N LEU A 74 -3.50 3.66 -11.07
CA LEU A 74 -3.16 4.80 -11.93
C LEU A 74 -1.67 4.83 -12.28
N VAL A 75 -0.80 4.58 -11.32
CA VAL A 75 0.67 4.47 -11.51
C VAL A 75 1.04 3.33 -12.47
N GLN A 76 0.20 2.30 -12.58
CA GLN A 76 0.41 1.19 -13.51
C GLN A 76 -0.13 1.48 -14.93
N LYS A 77 -1.23 2.24 -15.05
CA LYS A 77 -1.94 2.45 -16.31
C LYS A 77 -1.58 3.75 -17.02
N LEU A 78 -1.18 4.77 -16.28
CA LEU A 78 -0.84 6.08 -16.82
C LEU A 78 0.66 6.19 -17.10
N GLN A 79 1.01 7.14 -17.97
CA GLN A 79 2.41 7.46 -18.24
C GLN A 79 3.15 7.82 -16.94
N PRO A 80 4.42 7.39 -16.79
CA PRO A 80 5.17 7.63 -15.57
C PRO A 80 5.37 9.13 -15.35
N ARG A 81 4.72 9.66 -14.33
CA ARG A 81 4.87 11.05 -13.87
C ARG A 81 5.46 11.04 -12.47
N LEU A 82 6.56 11.77 -12.29
CA LEU A 82 7.26 11.84 -11.00
C LEU A 82 6.34 12.31 -9.86
N SER A 83 5.46 13.28 -10.13
CA SER A 83 4.46 13.77 -9.17
C SER A 83 3.49 12.68 -8.70
N MET A 84 3.13 11.74 -9.58
CA MET A 84 2.23 10.63 -9.24
C MET A 84 2.92 9.60 -8.33
N PHE A 85 4.21 9.32 -8.57
CA PHE A 85 4.99 8.45 -7.69
C PHE A 85 5.16 9.05 -6.28
N TYR A 86 5.42 10.36 -6.17
CA TYR A 86 5.49 11.01 -4.86
C TYR A 86 4.13 11.05 -4.15
N ALA A 87 3.05 11.36 -4.87
CA ALA A 87 1.70 11.30 -4.30
C ALA A 87 1.38 9.90 -3.76
N HIS A 88 1.68 8.86 -4.55
CA HIS A 88 1.51 7.47 -4.12
C HIS A 88 2.34 7.12 -2.88
N GLN A 89 3.59 7.56 -2.81
CA GLN A 89 4.44 7.37 -1.62
C GLN A 89 3.89 8.03 -0.36
N VAL A 90 3.51 9.30 -0.46
CA VAL A 90 2.97 10.05 0.68
C VAL A 90 1.71 9.38 1.18
N MET A 91 0.82 8.97 0.26
CA MET A 91 -0.41 8.28 0.61
C MET A 91 -0.12 6.91 1.25
N ALA A 92 0.80 6.12 0.72
CA ALA A 92 1.19 4.83 1.32
C ALA A 92 1.74 4.99 2.74
N ILE A 93 2.56 6.02 3.01
CA ILE A 93 3.09 6.30 4.35
C ILE A 93 1.95 6.73 5.30
N LEU A 94 1.07 7.62 4.85
CA LEU A 94 -0.07 8.09 5.66
C LEU A 94 -1.01 6.93 6.00
N THR A 95 -1.33 6.07 5.02
CA THR A 95 -2.10 4.84 5.23
C THR A 95 -1.40 3.94 6.25
N LEU A 96 -0.09 3.72 6.12
CA LEU A 96 0.69 2.89 7.03
C LEU A 96 0.64 3.41 8.47
N ILE A 97 0.85 4.71 8.67
CA ILE A 97 0.84 5.33 10.01
C ILE A 97 -0.53 5.16 10.68
N LEU A 98 -1.61 5.50 9.96
CA LEU A 98 -2.95 5.43 10.52
C LEU A 98 -3.40 3.99 10.73
N MET A 99 -3.02 3.08 9.85
CA MET A 99 -3.29 1.64 10.03
C MET A 99 -2.52 1.08 11.23
N ALA A 100 -1.26 1.48 11.45
CA ALA A 100 -0.51 1.07 12.62
C ALA A 100 -1.11 1.60 13.94
N ILE A 101 -1.64 2.83 13.93
CA ILE A 101 -2.38 3.38 15.08
C ILE A 101 -3.65 2.56 15.33
N SER A 102 -4.44 2.29 14.27
CA SER A 102 -5.64 1.44 14.34
C SER A 102 -5.32 0.06 14.93
N MET A 103 -4.27 -0.57 14.41
CA MET A 103 -3.75 -1.86 14.87
C MET A 103 -3.37 -1.83 16.35
N GLY A 104 -2.65 -0.80 16.81
CA GLY A 104 -2.30 -0.65 18.21
C GLY A 104 -3.52 -0.49 19.12
N MET A 105 -4.56 0.23 18.67
CA MET A 105 -5.81 0.34 19.42
C MET A 105 -6.55 -1.00 19.47
N ASN A 106 -6.55 -1.75 18.37
CA ASN A 106 -7.19 -3.07 18.26
C ASN A 106 -6.47 -4.15 19.07
N ASP A 107 -5.14 -4.16 19.10
CA ASP A 107 -4.32 -5.09 19.87
C ASP A 107 -4.65 -5.05 21.38
N VAL A 108 -4.94 -3.87 21.93
CA VAL A 108 -5.40 -3.73 23.32
C VAL A 108 -6.69 -4.52 23.59
N VAL A 109 -7.63 -4.57 22.63
CA VAL A 109 -8.84 -5.39 22.80
C VAL A 109 -8.54 -6.86 22.68
N VAL A 110 -7.68 -7.24 21.74
CA VAL A 110 -7.27 -8.63 21.58
C VAL A 110 -6.56 -9.14 22.85
N ASP A 111 -5.71 -8.34 23.49
CA ASP A 111 -5.10 -8.69 24.78
C ASP A 111 -6.13 -8.83 25.90
N LEU A 112 -7.10 -7.90 25.99
CA LEU A 112 -8.20 -8.02 26.96
C LEU A 112 -9.03 -9.29 26.75
N CYS A 113 -9.29 -9.63 25.49
CA CYS A 113 -9.97 -10.86 25.08
C CYS A 113 -9.19 -12.12 25.49
N ASN A 114 -7.88 -12.14 25.24
CA ASN A 114 -7.00 -13.26 25.60
C ASN A 114 -6.91 -13.46 27.12
N ARG A 115 -6.92 -12.36 27.88
CA ARG A 115 -6.91 -12.38 29.35
C ARG A 115 -8.27 -12.68 29.97
N LYS A 116 -9.33 -12.88 29.17
CA LYS A 116 -10.71 -13.08 29.63
C LYS A 116 -11.23 -11.93 30.51
N LYS A 117 -10.76 -10.71 30.24
CA LYS A 117 -11.11 -9.47 30.98
C LYS A 117 -12.07 -8.55 30.20
N GLN A 118 -12.51 -8.99 29.03
CA GLN A 118 -13.45 -8.27 28.19
C GLN A 118 -14.89 -8.28 28.74
N PRO A 119 -15.70 -7.28 28.41
CA PRO A 119 -17.15 -7.32 28.60
C PRO A 119 -17.77 -8.55 27.90
N THR A 120 -18.85 -9.11 28.46
CA THR A 120 -19.53 -10.32 27.94
C THR A 120 -20.08 -10.17 26.52
N ALA A 121 -20.28 -8.94 26.03
CA ALA A 121 -20.78 -8.66 24.69
C ALA A 121 -19.69 -8.59 23.61
N THR A 122 -18.40 -8.57 23.98
CA THR A 122 -17.31 -8.27 23.04
C THR A 122 -17.07 -9.36 22.00
N ALA A 123 -17.06 -8.99 20.72
CA ALA A 123 -16.81 -9.89 19.60
C ALA A 123 -15.30 -10.20 19.40
N CYS A 124 -14.66 -10.89 20.34
CA CYS A 124 -13.21 -11.14 20.33
C CYS A 124 -12.66 -11.73 19.02
N GLY A 125 -13.37 -12.68 18.39
CA GLY A 125 -12.95 -13.25 17.11
C GLY A 125 -12.93 -12.24 15.96
N SER A 126 -13.83 -11.24 16.00
CA SER A 126 -13.87 -10.14 15.03
C SER A 126 -12.63 -9.27 15.15
N HIS A 127 -12.25 -8.91 16.38
CA HIS A 127 -11.06 -8.10 16.63
C HIS A 127 -9.76 -8.79 16.24
N VAL A 128 -9.65 -10.11 16.43
CA VAL A 128 -8.49 -10.89 15.94
C VAL A 128 -8.43 -10.88 14.42
N ALA A 129 -9.56 -11.06 13.73
CA ALA A 129 -9.62 -11.00 12.27
C ALA A 129 -9.30 -9.59 11.74
N GLU A 130 -9.76 -8.56 12.44
CA GLU A 130 -9.44 -7.16 12.16
C GLU A 130 -7.93 -6.92 12.29
N LEU A 131 -7.30 -7.42 13.35
CA LEU A 131 -5.86 -7.29 13.59
C LEU A 131 -5.03 -7.94 12.46
N ILE A 132 -5.47 -9.10 11.97
CA ILE A 132 -4.84 -9.78 10.83
C ILE A 132 -4.96 -8.94 9.55
N ALA A 133 -6.12 -8.32 9.32
CA ALA A 133 -6.32 -7.45 8.16
C ALA A 133 -5.45 -6.18 8.25
N GLU A 134 -5.37 -5.56 9.43
CA GLU A 134 -4.52 -4.40 9.69
C GLU A 134 -3.03 -4.72 9.48
N LEU A 135 -2.57 -5.88 9.97
CA LEU A 135 -1.21 -6.37 9.76
C LEU A 135 -0.92 -6.57 8.27
N LEU A 136 -1.86 -7.18 7.53
CA LEU A 136 -1.72 -7.40 6.10
C LEU A 136 -1.57 -6.07 5.35
N VAL A 137 -2.40 -5.08 5.67
CA VAL A 137 -2.31 -3.73 5.08
C VAL A 137 -0.97 -3.07 5.43
N CYS A 138 -0.49 -3.22 6.66
CA CYS A 138 0.81 -2.64 7.03
C CYS A 138 1.95 -3.23 6.18
N LEU A 139 1.94 -4.56 5.98
CA LEU A 139 2.94 -5.25 5.16
C LEU A 139 2.85 -4.85 3.68
N THR A 140 1.64 -4.76 3.13
CA THR A 140 1.44 -4.36 1.74
C THR A 140 1.81 -2.89 1.51
N MET A 141 1.49 -1.99 2.43
CA MET A 141 1.89 -0.57 2.35
C MET A 141 3.41 -0.40 2.43
N ALA A 142 4.09 -1.16 3.29
CA ALA A 142 5.56 -1.16 3.35
C ALA A 142 6.19 -1.65 2.03
N ALA A 143 5.64 -2.73 1.45
CA ALA A 143 6.07 -3.23 0.14
C ALA A 143 5.78 -2.23 -0.98
N CYS A 144 4.60 -1.58 -0.97
CA CYS A 144 4.21 -0.52 -1.89
C CYS A 144 5.20 0.65 -1.83
N TYR A 145 5.56 1.11 -0.63
CA TYR A 145 6.55 2.16 -0.41
C TYR A 145 7.91 1.79 -1.02
N GLY A 146 8.44 0.60 -0.68
CA GLY A 146 9.71 0.12 -1.21
C GLY A 146 9.72 -0.02 -2.74
N SER A 147 8.63 -0.54 -3.31
CA SER A 147 8.46 -0.68 -4.75
C SER A 147 8.43 0.67 -5.48
N THR A 148 7.79 1.66 -4.87
CA THR A 148 7.66 3.01 -5.44
C THR A 148 8.97 3.76 -5.34
N GLN A 149 9.73 3.58 -4.25
CA GLN A 149 11.10 4.10 -4.14
C GLN A 149 11.99 3.57 -5.29
N GLN A 150 11.96 2.27 -5.56
CA GLN A 150 12.72 1.69 -6.68
C GLN A 150 12.29 2.24 -8.04
N ARG A 151 11.00 2.49 -8.25
CA ARG A 151 10.49 3.10 -9.49
C ARG A 151 10.96 4.54 -9.66
N ILE A 152 10.97 5.34 -8.59
CA ILE A 152 11.47 6.71 -8.62
C ILE A 152 12.95 6.74 -8.98
N VAL A 153 13.78 5.92 -8.32
CA VAL A 153 15.23 5.84 -8.64
C VAL A 153 15.43 5.46 -10.11
N THR A 154 14.72 4.44 -10.58
CA THR A 154 14.81 4.01 -12.00
C THR A 154 14.37 5.11 -12.96
N PHE A 155 13.35 5.90 -12.61
CA PHE A 155 12.88 7.01 -13.43
C PHE A 155 13.90 8.15 -13.50
N ILE A 156 14.51 8.51 -12.37
CA ILE A 156 15.54 9.56 -12.30
C ILE A 156 16.79 9.13 -13.07
N ASP A 157 17.26 7.90 -12.87
CA ASP A 157 18.43 7.36 -13.58
C ASP A 157 18.23 7.41 -15.11
N LYS A 158 17.04 7.01 -15.59
CA LYS A 158 16.66 7.12 -17.01
C LYS A 158 16.67 8.58 -17.49
N GLY A 159 16.07 9.49 -16.72
CA GLY A 159 16.04 10.92 -17.06
C GLY A 159 17.43 11.55 -17.17
N ILE A 160 18.37 11.18 -16.28
CA ILE A 160 19.77 11.64 -16.34
C ILE A 160 20.46 11.08 -17.58
N LEU A 161 20.31 9.77 -17.84
CA LEU A 161 20.89 9.10 -19.01
C LEU A 161 20.39 9.70 -20.33
N ASP A 162 19.09 10.00 -20.43
CA ASP A 162 18.50 10.63 -21.61
C ASP A 162 18.92 12.10 -21.74
N GLY A 163 19.07 12.83 -20.63
CA GLY A 163 19.64 14.18 -20.63
C GLY A 163 21.09 14.23 -21.12
N ILE A 164 21.91 13.25 -20.73
CA ILE A 164 23.29 13.11 -21.20
C ILE A 164 23.32 12.69 -22.68
N LYS A 165 22.46 11.75 -23.12
CA LYS A 165 22.35 11.33 -24.52
C LYS A 165 21.84 12.46 -25.44
N GLY A 166 20.86 13.24 -25.00
CA GLY A 166 20.34 14.39 -25.75
C GLY A 166 21.35 15.52 -25.90
N ARG A 167 22.33 15.61 -25.00
CA ARG A 167 23.50 16.50 -25.13
C ARG A 167 24.62 15.92 -25.99
N SER A 168 24.67 14.60 -26.13
CA SER A 168 25.75 13.86 -26.78
C SER A 168 25.48 13.53 -28.25
N ASN A 169 24.21 13.37 -28.66
CA ASN A 169 23.84 13.05 -30.05
C ASN A 169 22.53 13.74 -30.47
N GLY A 170 22.62 14.69 -31.42
CA GLY A 170 21.48 15.34 -32.09
C GLY A 170 20.71 14.42 -33.04
N GLY A 171 20.07 13.38 -32.52
CA GLY A 171 19.25 12.46 -33.31
C GLY A 171 18.47 11.49 -32.43
N MET A 172 17.21 11.82 -32.17
CA MET A 172 16.28 11.00 -31.39
C MET A 172 16.00 9.67 -32.09
N THR A 173 16.21 8.57 -31.37
CA THR A 173 15.38 7.37 -31.49
C THR A 173 14.87 7.06 -30.09
N GLN A 174 13.60 7.42 -29.85
CA GLN A 174 12.84 6.90 -28.72
C GLN A 174 12.64 5.40 -28.96
N LEU A 175 13.13 4.58 -28.04
CA LEU A 175 12.77 3.17 -27.98
C LEU A 175 11.49 3.01 -27.12
N PRO A 176 10.55 2.16 -27.54
CA PRO A 176 9.25 1.94 -26.90
C PRO A 176 9.33 1.41 -25.47
#